data_AF-A0A7C6CL74-F1
#
_entry.id   AF-A0A7C6CL74-F1
#
_cell.length_a   1.000
_cell.length_b   1.000
_cell.length_c   1.000
_cell.angle_alpha   90.00
_cell.angle_beta   90.00
_cell.angle_gamma   90.00
#
_symmetry.space_group_name_H-M   'P 1'
#
loop_
_entity.id
_entity.type
_entity.pdbx_description
1 polymer ?
#
loop_
_entity_poly.entity_id
_entity_poly.type
_entity_poly.pdbx_seq_one_letter_code
_entity_poly.pdbx_strand_id
1 'polypeptide(L)'
;MTVAISKKTISNESYSTADDQLGRPGDFVVEDTVFHVTVAPMPPVFDKCLKNLQEGYRVFLLVPESKLSGTRYDAENKASGKIAVESIESFVSQNVEELVFFNGKQLAKGMRNLINTYNSRVDHAELDKSLLINVPKNLK
;
A
#
# COMPACT_ATOMS: atom_id res chain seq x y z
N MET A 1 -17.45 -0.56 -15.55
CA MET A 1 -16.55 0.48 -15.01
C MET A 1 -15.26 -0.25 -14.68
N THR A 2 -14.23 -0.10 -15.50
CA THR A 2 -12.96 -0.85 -15.37
C THR A 2 -11.89 0.20 -15.07
N VAL A 3 -11.30 0.19 -13.88
CA VAL A 3 -10.26 1.14 -13.49
C VAL A 3 -8.92 0.45 -13.67
N ALA A 4 -8.46 0.41 -14.92
CA ALA A 4 -7.09 0.03 -15.22
C ALA A 4 -6.14 1.12 -14.68
N ILE A 5 -5.43 0.86 -13.58
CA ILE A 5 -4.36 1.75 -13.14
C ILE A 5 -3.22 1.69 -14.17
N SER A 6 -2.92 2.86 -14.74
CA SER A 6 -1.93 3.13 -15.77
C SER A 6 -0.53 2.56 -15.44
N LYS A 7 0.24 2.22 -16.49
CA LYS A 7 1.69 1.94 -16.42
C LYS A 7 2.48 3.18 -15.96
N LYS A 8 2.47 3.48 -14.66
CA LYS A 8 3.28 4.54 -14.04
C LYS A 8 4.41 3.94 -13.21
N THR A 9 5.55 4.63 -13.19
CA THR A 9 6.70 4.24 -12.39
C THR A 9 6.44 4.63 -10.94
N ILE A 10 6.40 3.64 -10.05
CA ILE A 10 6.29 3.85 -8.60
C ILE A 10 7.68 3.75 -7.98
N SER A 11 8.06 4.74 -7.16
CA SER A 11 9.34 4.78 -6.44
C SER A 11 9.60 3.47 -5.70
N ASN A 12 10.85 3.02 -5.66
CA ASN A 12 11.23 1.73 -5.10
C ASN A 12 12.40 1.92 -4.13
N GLU A 13 12.04 2.32 -2.92
CA GLU A 13 12.95 2.81 -1.90
C GLU A 13 13.18 1.72 -0.85
N SER A 14 14.36 1.69 -0.23
CA SER A 14 14.62 0.68 0.81
C SER A 14 13.88 1.01 2.11
N TYR A 15 13.49 -0.02 2.83
CA TYR A 15 12.83 0.02 4.13
C TYR A 15 13.66 0.77 5.18
N SER A 16 15.00 0.64 5.11
CA SER A 16 15.93 1.28 6.04
C SER A 16 16.19 2.76 5.77
N THR A 17 15.80 3.26 4.59
CA THR A 17 15.86 4.71 4.31
C THR A 17 14.65 5.38 4.96
N ALA A 18 14.65 5.40 6.29
CA ALA A 18 13.62 6.00 7.12
C ALA A 18 13.41 7.48 6.75
N ASP A 19 12.15 7.91 6.80
CA ASP A 19 11.53 9.17 6.36
C ASP A 19 12.31 10.49 6.57
N ASP A 20 13.30 10.54 7.46
CA ASP A 20 13.91 11.78 7.93
C ASP A 20 14.93 12.42 6.99
N GLN A 21 15.46 11.71 5.98
CA GLN A 21 16.47 12.29 5.08
C GLN A 21 15.92 12.98 3.82
N LEU A 22 14.63 12.80 3.47
CA LEU A 22 14.10 13.28 2.17
C LEU A 22 12.74 14.00 2.20
N GLY A 23 12.10 14.16 3.37
CA GLY A 23 10.85 14.95 3.47
C GLY A 23 9.69 14.37 2.67
N ARG A 24 9.61 13.03 2.56
CA ARG A 24 8.56 12.36 1.78
C ARG A 24 7.18 12.54 2.44
N PRO A 25 6.12 12.78 1.65
CA PRO A 25 4.76 12.88 2.19
C PRO A 25 4.28 11.59 2.88
N GLY A 26 4.74 10.42 2.42
CA GLY A 26 4.40 9.10 2.98
C GLY A 26 5.20 7.98 2.32
N ASP A 27 4.79 6.73 2.55
CA ASP A 27 5.48 5.54 2.04
C ASP A 27 5.44 5.47 0.50
N PHE A 28 4.28 5.81 -0.08
CA PHE A 28 4.12 5.92 -1.53
C PHE A 28 3.33 7.18 -1.90
N VAL A 29 3.69 7.78 -3.04
CA VAL A 29 2.93 8.86 -3.66
C VAL A 29 2.58 8.44 -5.07
N VAL A 30 1.28 8.48 -5.39
CA VAL A 30 0.75 8.21 -6.72
C VAL A 30 -0.10 9.40 -7.12
N GLU A 31 0.40 10.20 -8.06
CA GLU A 31 -0.20 11.49 -8.42
C GLU A 31 -0.39 12.40 -7.21
N ASP A 32 -1.64 12.71 -6.87
CA ASP A 32 -2.08 13.54 -5.76
C ASP A 32 -2.45 12.72 -4.52
N THR A 33 -2.19 11.41 -4.52
CA THR A 33 -2.58 10.50 -3.44
C THR A 33 -1.35 9.96 -2.71
N VAL A 34 -1.32 10.16 -1.39
CA VAL A 34 -0.30 9.63 -0.50
C VAL A 34 -0.83 8.39 0.22
N PHE A 35 -0.02 7.33 0.22
CA PHE A 35 -0.28 6.10 0.94
C PHE A 35 0.65 6.01 2.15
N HIS A 36 0.05 5.86 3.32
CA HIS A 36 0.70 5.44 4.55
C HIS A 36 0.36 3.97 4.79
N VAL A 37 1.35 3.12 5.05
CA VAL A 37 1.20 1.69 5.29
C VAL A 37 1.83 1.37 6.64
N THR A 38 1.03 0.87 7.58
CA THR A 38 1.55 0.55 8.93
C THR A 38 0.82 -0.60 9.58
N VAL A 39 1.58 -1.44 10.29
CA VAL A 39 1.03 -2.50 11.16
C VAL A 39 0.59 -1.95 12.53
N ALA A 40 1.02 -0.74 12.87
CA ALA A 40 0.78 -0.08 14.14
C ALA A 40 0.38 1.39 13.90
N PRO A 41 -0.92 1.66 13.66
CA PRO A 41 -1.42 3.00 13.38
C PRO A 41 -1.47 3.84 14.67
N MET A 42 -0.31 4.31 15.10
CA MET A 42 -0.11 5.14 16.29
C MET A 42 -0.30 6.63 15.96
N PRO A 43 -0.56 7.52 16.95
CA PRO A 43 -0.84 8.93 16.72
C PRO A 43 0.05 9.67 15.69
N PRO A 44 1.38 9.46 15.63
CA PRO A 44 2.24 10.13 14.65
C PRO A 44 1.88 9.87 13.18
N VAL A 45 1.29 8.72 12.84
CA VAL A 45 0.86 8.47 11.45
C VAL A 45 -0.28 9.40 11.06
N PHE A 46 -1.19 9.70 12.00
CA PHE A 46 -2.30 10.60 11.75
C PHE A 46 -1.82 12.05 11.62
N ASP A 47 -0.81 12.46 12.38
CA ASP A 47 -0.22 13.79 12.23
C ASP A 47 0.36 13.99 10.82
N LYS A 48 1.05 12.97 10.29
CA LYS A 48 1.51 12.95 8.88
C LYS A 48 0.33 13.01 7.90
N CYS A 49 -0.72 12.21 8.12
CA CYS A 49 -1.93 12.27 7.29
C CYS A 49 -2.55 13.68 7.28
N LEU A 50 -2.68 14.33 8.44
CA LEU A 50 -3.24 15.68 8.56
C LEU A 50 -2.39 16.72 7.82
N LYS A 51 -1.06 16.62 7.93
CA LYS A 51 -0.14 17.48 7.18
C LYS A 51 -0.34 17.32 5.67
N ASN A 52 -0.41 16.10 5.16
CA ASN A 52 -0.62 15.85 3.74
C ASN A 52 -1.97 16.41 3.24
N LEU A 53 -3.03 16.27 4.05
CA LEU A 53 -4.33 16.87 3.73
C LEU A 53 -4.25 18.40 3.63
N GLN A 54 -3.48 19.05 4.52
CA GLN A 54 -3.25 20.50 4.48
C GLN A 54 -2.46 20.94 3.24
N GLU A 55 -1.54 20.08 2.77
CA GLU A 55 -0.75 20.29 1.56
C GLU A 55 -1.53 19.96 0.27
N GLY A 56 -2.79 19.53 0.37
CA GLY A 56 -3.69 19.30 -0.76
C GLY A 56 -3.67 17.86 -1.30
N TYR A 57 -3.00 16.93 -0.63
CA TYR A 57 -3.00 15.53 -1.02
C TYR A 57 -4.28 14.80 -0.56
N ARG A 58 -4.64 13.78 -1.32
CA ARG A 58 -5.56 12.72 -0.87
C ARG A 58 -4.77 11.70 -0.04
N VAL A 59 -5.37 11.16 1.02
CA VAL A 59 -4.65 10.27 1.94
C VAL A 59 -5.33 8.91 2.04
N PHE A 60 -4.55 7.87 1.78
CA PHE A 60 -4.87 6.47 2.07
C PHE A 60 -4.01 5.99 3.23
N LEU A 61 -4.63 5.41 4.25
CA LEU A 61 -3.97 4.75 5.36
C LEU A 61 -4.32 3.25 5.31
N LEU A 62 -3.34 2.45 4.90
CA LEU A 62 -3.47 0.99 4.79
C LEU A 62 -2.96 0.35 6.08
N VAL A 63 -3.84 -0.43 6.72
CA VAL A 63 -3.56 -1.12 7.98
C VAL A 63 -3.99 -2.59 7.89
N PRO A 64 -3.48 -3.48 8.75
CA PRO A 64 -4.01 -4.83 8.86
C PRO A 64 -5.51 -4.82 9.18
N GLU A 65 -6.26 -5.78 8.63
CA GLU A 65 -7.70 -5.94 8.89
C GLU A 65 -8.05 -5.87 10.39
N SER A 66 -7.23 -6.51 11.24
CA SER A 66 -7.41 -6.51 12.70
C SER A 66 -7.34 -5.13 13.37
N LYS A 67 -6.79 -4.12 12.69
CA LYS A 67 -6.67 -2.74 13.16
C LYS A 67 -7.70 -1.80 12.53
N LEU A 68 -8.35 -2.22 11.44
CA LEU A 68 -9.18 -1.38 10.58
C LEU A 68 -10.24 -0.59 11.35
N SER A 69 -11.02 -1.24 12.20
CA SER A 69 -12.12 -0.61 12.95
C SER A 69 -11.62 0.52 13.86
N GLY A 70 -10.58 0.25 14.65
CA GLY A 70 -9.99 1.25 15.55
C GLY A 70 -9.35 2.41 14.79
N THR A 71 -8.63 2.12 13.71
CA THR A 71 -8.02 3.15 12.87
C THR A 71 -9.06 4.03 12.18
N ARG A 72 -10.18 3.45 11.71
CA ARG A 72 -11.30 4.21 11.15
C ARG A 72 -11.91 5.15 12.18
N TYR A 73 -12.15 4.65 13.40
CA TYR A 73 -12.64 5.48 14.49
C TYR A 73 -11.68 6.65 14.79
N ASP A 74 -10.38 6.38 14.88
CA ASP A 74 -9.38 7.41 15.13
C ASP A 74 -9.25 8.43 13.99
N ALA A 75 -9.32 7.97 12.74
CA ALA A 75 -9.29 8.82 11.56
C ALA A 75 -10.51 9.74 11.51
N GLU A 76 -11.71 9.20 11.80
CA GLU A 76 -12.96 9.96 11.78
C GLU A 76 -12.97 11.06 12.84
N ASN A 77 -12.45 10.77 14.05
CA ASN A 77 -12.33 11.77 15.11
C ASN A 77 -11.31 12.88 14.81
N LYS A 78 -10.28 12.58 14.01
CA LYS A 78 -9.22 13.57 13.67
C LYS A 78 -9.53 14.36 12.41
N ALA A 79 -10.08 13.71 11.39
CA ALA A 79 -10.38 14.29 10.09
C ALA A 79 -11.52 13.52 9.40
N SER A 80 -12.73 13.73 9.93
CA SER A 80 -13.98 13.13 9.47
C SER A 80 -14.10 13.11 7.93
N GLY A 81 -14.21 11.89 7.38
CA GLY A 81 -14.35 11.64 5.94
C GLY A 81 -13.16 12.02 5.04
N LYS A 82 -12.01 12.44 5.59
CA LYS A 82 -10.86 12.93 4.78
C LYS A 82 -9.73 11.92 4.61
N ILE A 83 -9.62 10.93 5.49
CA ILE A 83 -8.60 9.88 5.43
C ILE A 83 -9.29 8.58 5.01
N ALA A 84 -8.93 8.03 3.84
CA ALA A 84 -9.41 6.72 3.42
C ALA A 84 -8.63 5.65 4.17
N VAL A 85 -9.28 4.97 5.13
CA VAL A 85 -8.66 3.89 5.90
C VAL A 85 -9.15 2.55 5.38
N GLU A 86 -8.22 1.76 4.85
CA GLU A 86 -8.51 0.46 4.24
C GLU A 86 -7.62 -0.64 4.80
N SER A 87 -8.14 -1.86 4.73
CA SER A 87 -7.38 -3.07 5.03
C SER A 87 -6.38 -3.35 3.92
N ILE A 88 -5.11 -3.55 4.25
CA ILE A 88 -4.08 -3.87 3.27
C ILE A 88 -4.38 -5.21 2.58
N GLU A 89 -4.93 -6.18 3.31
CA GLU A 89 -5.31 -7.49 2.78
C GLU A 89 -6.44 -7.34 1.75
N SER A 90 -7.50 -6.61 2.09
CA SER A 90 -8.62 -6.35 1.19
C SER A 90 -8.19 -5.52 -0.02
N PHE A 91 -7.39 -4.47 0.21
CA PHE A 91 -6.89 -3.59 -0.84
C PHE A 91 -6.09 -4.38 -1.89
N VAL A 92 -5.10 -5.18 -1.45
CA VAL A 92 -4.29 -5.98 -2.38
C VAL A 92 -5.15 -7.03 -3.09
N SER A 93 -6.04 -7.70 -2.37
CA SER A 93 -6.92 -8.73 -2.96
C SER A 93 -7.80 -8.17 -4.07
N GLN A 94 -8.44 -7.02 -3.83
CA GLN A 94 -9.31 -6.36 -4.81
C GLN A 94 -8.52 -5.92 -6.05
N ASN A 95 -7.31 -5.36 -5.87
CA ASN A 95 -6.46 -4.97 -6.99
C ASN A 95 -6.04 -6.18 -7.83
N VAL A 96 -5.70 -7.31 -7.21
CA VAL A 96 -5.35 -8.53 -7.95
C VAL A 96 -6.55 -9.06 -8.73
N GLU A 97 -7.73 -9.14 -8.09
CA GLU A 97 -8.98 -9.55 -8.74
C GLU A 97 -9.30 -8.64 -9.93
N GLU A 98 -9.19 -7.32 -9.78
CA GLU A 98 -9.44 -6.36 -10.87
C GLU A 98 -8.45 -6.54 -12.03
N LEU A 99 -7.16 -6.70 -11.75
CA LEU A 99 -6.12 -6.91 -12.77
C LEU A 99 -6.32 -8.19 -13.58
N VAL A 100 -6.98 -9.20 -13.01
CA VAL A 100 -7.36 -10.43 -13.71
C VAL A 100 -8.78 -10.39 -14.24
N PHE A 101 -9.43 -9.22 -14.26
CA PHE A 101 -10.81 -9.02 -14.71
C PHE A 101 -11.82 -9.91 -13.97
N PHE A 102 -11.59 -10.16 -12.68
CA PHE A 102 -12.39 -11.05 -11.83
C PHE A 102 -12.50 -12.47 -12.39
N ASN A 103 -11.53 -12.88 -13.21
CA ASN A 103 -11.47 -14.22 -13.77
C ASN A 103 -10.74 -15.13 -12.78
N GLY A 104 -11.50 -15.92 -12.02
CA GLY A 104 -10.95 -16.86 -11.05
C GLY A 104 -9.95 -17.87 -11.64
N LYS A 105 -10.03 -18.20 -12.94
CA LYS A 105 -9.05 -19.06 -13.62
C LYS A 105 -7.69 -18.38 -13.81
N GLN A 106 -7.63 -17.05 -13.75
CA GLN A 106 -6.42 -16.23 -13.87
C GLN A 106 -5.89 -15.77 -12.51
N LEU A 107 -6.64 -15.96 -11.41
CA LEU A 107 -6.26 -15.49 -10.09
C LEU A 107 -4.90 -16.03 -9.62
N ALA A 108 -4.61 -17.32 -9.85
CA ALA A 108 -3.32 -17.91 -9.52
C ALA A 108 -2.16 -17.22 -10.26
N LYS A 109 -2.37 -16.88 -11.54
CA LYS A 109 -1.40 -16.13 -12.36
C LYS A 109 -1.26 -14.68 -11.87
N GLY A 110 -2.36 -14.03 -11.50
CA GLY A 110 -2.35 -12.68 -10.91
C GLY A 110 -1.53 -12.62 -9.62
N MET A 111 -1.78 -13.54 -8.70
CA MET A 111 -1.01 -13.69 -7.45
C MET A 111 0.47 -13.97 -7.71
N ARG A 112 0.78 -14.86 -8.67
CA ARG A 112 2.17 -15.12 -9.08
C ARG A 112 2.86 -13.84 -9.58
N ASN A 113 2.18 -13.06 -10.41
CA ASN A 113 2.73 -11.82 -10.95
C ASN A 113 2.96 -10.77 -9.85
N LEU A 114 2.06 -10.68 -8.88
CA LEU A 114 2.23 -9.82 -7.71
C LEU A 114 3.50 -10.19 -6.93
N ILE A 115 3.66 -11.47 -6.57
CA ILE A 115 4.85 -11.95 -5.83
C ILE A 115 6.13 -11.71 -6.63
N ASN A 116 6.13 -12.00 -7.93
CA ASN A 116 7.30 -11.76 -8.78
C ASN A 116 7.66 -10.26 -8.84
N THR A 117 6.67 -9.39 -8.92
CA THR A 117 6.88 -7.93 -8.94
C THR A 117 7.44 -7.46 -7.60
N TYR A 118 6.88 -7.93 -6.48
CA TYR A 118 7.40 -7.66 -5.14
C TYR A 118 8.86 -8.13 -5.01
N ASN A 119 9.15 -9.37 -5.36
CA ASN A 119 10.50 -9.93 -5.26
C ASN A 119 11.52 -9.17 -6.10
N SER A 120 11.15 -8.79 -7.33
CA SER A 120 12.04 -7.96 -8.17
C SER A 120 12.29 -6.60 -7.53
N ARG A 121 11.28 -5.97 -6.94
CA ARG A 121 11.41 -4.67 -6.26
C ARG A 121 12.30 -4.75 -5.02
N VAL A 122 12.10 -5.76 -4.17
CA VAL A 122 12.96 -6.04 -3.02
C VAL A 122 14.39 -6.34 -3.47
N ASP A 123 14.56 -7.13 -4.54
CA ASP A 123 15.90 -7.45 -5.02
C ASP A 123 16.67 -6.21 -5.51
N HIS A 124 15.97 -5.21 -6.05
CA HIS A 124 16.59 -3.96 -6.47
C HIS A 124 16.84 -2.97 -5.33
N ALA A 125 15.95 -2.90 -4.32
CA ALA A 125 16.01 -1.86 -3.28
C ALA A 125 16.68 -2.33 -1.98
N GLU A 126 16.60 -3.63 -1.64
CA GLU A 126 17.06 -4.16 -0.36
C GLU A 126 18.34 -4.98 -0.49
N LEU A 127 19.25 -4.75 0.46
CA LEU A 127 20.43 -5.60 0.64
C LEU A 127 20.06 -6.93 1.30
N ASP A 128 19.09 -6.91 2.22
CA ASP A 128 18.62 -8.11 2.90
C ASP A 128 17.66 -8.91 2.00
N LYS A 129 18.15 -10.05 1.49
CA LYS A 129 17.38 -10.94 0.61
C LYS A 129 16.46 -11.91 1.36
N SER A 130 16.49 -11.91 2.70
CA SER A 130 15.54 -12.70 3.50
C SER A 130 14.09 -12.23 3.34
N LEU A 131 13.90 -10.99 2.85
CA LEU A 131 12.59 -10.39 2.57
C LEU A 131 11.92 -10.93 1.29
N LEU A 132 12.62 -11.71 0.47
CA LEU A 132 12.05 -12.33 -0.73
C LEU A 132 11.04 -13.42 -0.36
N ILE A 133 9.91 -13.43 -1.07
CA ILE A 133 8.83 -14.40 -0.87
C ILE A 133 9.02 -15.60 -1.81
N ASN A 134 9.04 -16.79 -1.25
CA ASN A 134 9.01 -18.02 -2.05
C ASN A 134 7.68 -18.16 -2.78
N VAL A 135 7.70 -18.26 -4.11
CA VAL A 135 6.50 -18.44 -4.92
C VAL A 135 5.89 -19.84 -4.66
N PRO A 136 4.66 -19.93 -4.11
CA PRO A 136 4.03 -21.22 -3.82
C PRO A 136 3.85 -22.10 -5.06
N LYS A 137 4.06 -23.41 -4.91
CA LYS A 137 3.99 -24.39 -6.02
C LYS A 137 2.61 -24.51 -6.67
N ASN A 138 1.55 -24.11 -5.97
CA ASN A 138 0.17 -24.11 -6.46
C ASN A 138 -0.17 -22.85 -7.28
N LEU A 139 0.71 -21.86 -7.36
CA LEU A 139 0.58 -20.69 -8.26
C LEU A 139 1.29 -20.95 -9.61
N LYS A 140 1.07 -22.13 -10.19
CA LYS A 140 1.59 -22.49 -11.51
C LYS A 140 0.72 -21.92 -12.62
#